data_AF-A0A1F4X6R8-F1
#
_entry.id   AF-A0A1F4X6R8-F1
#
_cell.length_a   1.000
_cell.length_b   1.000
_cell.length_c   1.000
_cell.angle_alpha   90.00
_cell.angle_beta   90.00
_cell.angle_gamma   90.00
#
_symmetry.space_group_name_H-M   'P 1'
#
loop_
_entity.id
_entity.type
_entity.pdbx_description
1 polymer ?
#
loop_
_entity_poly.entity_id
_entity_poly.type
_entity_poly.pdbx_seq_one_letter_code
_entity_poly.pdbx_strand_id
1 'polypeptide(L)'
;MEKEYVELVTNYLDKIAEKIGVTVEQVWPWLVKQQIVEAYSALILFGFFIILTLITIAFLFIGDKYKLFDWDEGNKYVYFFSILCIASLIGLIASGIATISEVPDLFNPEYQALKDLIRMAR
;
A
#
# COMPACT_ATOMS: atom_id res chain seq x y z
N MET A 1 25.08 3.62 -27.13
CA MET A 1 24.44 3.12 -25.90
C MET A 1 23.88 4.27 -25.08
N GLU A 2 24.66 5.15 -24.46
CA GLU A 2 24.11 6.20 -23.56
C GLU A 2 23.10 7.14 -24.24
N LYS A 3 23.38 7.62 -25.46
CA LYS A 3 22.45 8.46 -26.24
C LYS A 3 21.15 7.76 -26.64
N GLU A 4 21.21 6.44 -26.88
CA GLU A 4 20.08 5.63 -27.30
C GLU A 4 19.09 5.42 -26.14
N TYR A 5 19.61 5.22 -24.91
CA TYR A 5 18.77 5.15 -23.71
C TYR A 5 18.12 6.49 -23.37
N VAL A 6 18.85 7.60 -23.55
CA VAL A 6 18.30 8.94 -23.32
C VAL A 6 17.15 9.21 -24.29
N GLU A 7 17.33 8.97 -25.59
CA GLU A 7 16.25 9.12 -26.58
C GLU A 7 15.05 8.24 -26.26
N LEU A 8 15.28 7.00 -25.83
CA LEU A 8 14.21 6.08 -25.47
C LEU A 8 13.38 6.61 -24.28
N VAL A 9 14.04 7.05 -23.22
CA VAL A 9 13.40 7.60 -22.01
C VAL A 9 12.60 8.86 -22.34
N THR A 10 13.18 9.79 -23.12
CA THR A 10 12.49 11.02 -23.53
C THR A 10 11.25 10.71 -24.37
N ASN A 11 11.34 9.77 -25.32
CA ASN A 11 10.19 9.36 -26.14
C ASN A 11 9.04 8.78 -25.30
N TYR A 12 9.34 8.07 -24.21
CA TYR A 12 8.32 7.55 -23.32
C TYR A 12 7.70 8.64 -22.45
N LEU A 13 8.51 9.56 -21.92
CA LEU A 13 8.00 10.70 -21.19
C LEU A 13 7.11 11.57 -22.10
N ASP A 14 7.46 11.76 -23.38
CA ASP A 14 6.65 12.45 -24.38
C ASP A 14 5.28 11.79 -24.56
N LYS A 15 5.23 10.46 -24.71
CA LYS A 15 3.96 9.72 -24.84
C LYS A 15 3.10 9.79 -23.57
N ILE A 16 3.72 9.79 -22.40
CA ILE A 16 3.01 9.92 -21.13
C ILE A 16 2.48 11.35 -20.96
N ALA A 17 3.31 12.34 -21.25
CA ALA A 17 2.97 13.77 -21.27
C ALA A 17 1.76 14.05 -22.17
N GLU A 18 1.79 13.52 -23.40
CA GLU A 18 0.71 13.68 -24.37
C GLU A 18 -0.60 13.01 -23.90
N LYS A 19 -0.53 11.84 -23.26
CA LYS A 19 -1.70 11.14 -22.71
C LYS A 19 -2.33 11.84 -21.50
N ILE A 20 -1.52 12.46 -20.65
CA ILE A 20 -1.97 13.12 -19.42
C ILE A 20 -2.24 14.62 -19.68
N GLY A 21 -1.88 15.14 -20.86
CA GLY A 21 -2.09 16.53 -21.25
C GLY A 21 -1.17 17.53 -20.54
N VAL A 22 0.02 17.08 -20.13
CA VAL A 22 1.01 17.88 -19.40
C VAL A 22 2.35 17.89 -20.13
N THR A 23 3.26 18.77 -19.71
CA THR A 23 4.60 18.80 -20.30
C THR A 23 5.48 17.70 -19.73
N VAL A 24 6.39 17.20 -20.57
CA VAL A 24 7.39 16.15 -20.28
C VAL A 24 8.22 16.47 -19.04
N GLU A 25 8.56 17.74 -18.88
CA GLU A 25 9.30 18.29 -17.74
C GLU A 25 8.58 18.08 -16.40
N GLN A 26 7.24 17.97 -16.41
CA GLN A 26 6.43 17.77 -15.22
C GLN A 26 6.15 16.29 -14.93
N VAL A 27 6.19 15.42 -15.95
CA VAL A 27 5.90 13.98 -15.81
C VAL A 27 6.90 13.29 -14.88
N TRP A 28 8.19 13.56 -15.05
CA TRP A 28 9.23 12.90 -14.25
C TRP A 28 9.11 13.22 -12.75
N PRO A 29 9.04 14.50 -12.31
CA PRO A 29 8.80 14.83 -10.90
C PRO A 29 7.51 14.23 -10.33
N TRP A 30 6.47 14.04 -11.14
CA TRP A 30 5.23 13.43 -10.70
C TRP A 30 5.38 11.94 -10.43
N LEU A 31 6.05 11.21 -11.33
CA LEU A 31 6.34 9.79 -11.14
C LEU A 31 7.16 9.56 -9.86
N VAL A 32 8.20 10.37 -9.62
CA VAL A 32 9.01 10.28 -8.40
C VAL A 32 8.17 10.54 -7.14
N LYS A 33 7.29 11.55 -7.17
CA LYS A 33 6.37 11.83 -6.05
C LYS A 33 5.36 10.72 -5.83
N GLN A 34 4.89 10.08 -6.89
CA GLN A 34 3.92 8.99 -6.81
C GLN A 34 4.50 7.81 -6.03
N GLN A 35 5.74 7.43 -6.32
CA GLN A 35 6.44 6.33 -5.63
C GLN A 35 6.56 6.59 -4.12
N ILE A 36 6.84 7.84 -3.74
CA ILE A 36 6.88 8.26 -2.33
C ILE A 36 5.49 8.17 -1.69
N VAL A 37 4.45 8.64 -2.39
CA VAL A 37 3.06 8.61 -1.88
C VAL A 37 2.56 7.17 -1.73
N GLU A 38 2.85 6.29 -2.68
CA GLU A 38 2.52 4.87 -2.63
C GLU A 38 3.15 4.22 -1.39
N ALA A 39 4.47 4.37 -1.22
CA ALA A 39 5.17 3.80 -0.08
C ALA A 39 4.67 4.32 1.28
N TYR A 40 4.38 5.63 1.40
CA TYR A 40 3.76 6.16 2.63
C TYR A 40 2.34 5.63 2.84
N SER A 41 1.56 5.47 1.76
CA SER A 41 0.21 4.93 1.84
C SER A 41 0.21 3.48 2.30
N ALA A 42 1.14 2.66 1.79
CA ALA A 42 1.33 1.29 2.24
C ALA A 42 1.70 1.22 3.73
N LEU A 43 2.63 2.06 4.19
CA LEU A 43 3.01 2.15 5.61
C LEU A 43 1.85 2.56 6.52
N ILE A 44 1.08 3.58 6.13
CA ILE A 44 -0.08 4.04 6.90
C ILE A 44 -1.13 2.94 6.98
N LEU A 45 -1.42 2.28 5.86
CA LEU A 45 -2.41 1.22 5.78
C LEU A 45 -1.99 -0.01 6.59
N PHE A 46 -0.70 -0.35 6.59
CA PHE A 46 -0.14 -1.39 7.46
C PHE A 46 -0.29 -1.03 8.94
N GLY A 47 0.09 0.19 9.33
CA GLY A 47 -0.09 0.68 10.70
C GLY A 47 -1.55 0.67 11.16
N PHE A 48 -2.48 1.03 10.27
CA PHE A 48 -3.92 0.96 10.52
C PHE A 48 -4.37 -0.48 10.83
N PHE A 49 -3.96 -1.46 10.03
CA PHE A 49 -4.32 -2.85 10.26
C PHE A 49 -3.69 -3.45 11.52
N ILE A 50 -2.49 -3.01 11.92
CA ILE A 50 -1.91 -3.37 13.23
C ILE A 50 -2.82 -2.89 14.36
N ILE A 51 -3.14 -1.60 14.37
CA ILE A 51 -3.96 -1.00 15.43
C ILE A 51 -5.35 -1.65 15.47
N LEU A 52 -5.98 -1.83 14.30
CA LEU A 52 -7.29 -2.48 14.19
C LEU A 52 -7.25 -3.91 14.75
N THR A 53 -6.22 -4.69 14.41
CA THR A 53 -6.07 -6.06 14.90
C THR A 53 -5.86 -6.09 16.41
N LEU A 54 -5.01 -5.21 16.95
CA LEU A 54 -4.78 -5.12 18.39
C LEU A 54 -6.05 -4.73 19.15
N ILE A 55 -6.82 -3.76 18.67
CA ILE A 55 -8.10 -3.35 19.27
C ILE A 55 -9.09 -4.51 19.25
N THR A 56 -9.21 -5.21 18.13
CA THR A 56 -10.18 -6.30 17.96
C THR A 56 -9.83 -7.48 18.87
N ILE A 57 -8.54 -7.84 18.96
CA ILE A 57 -8.05 -8.85 19.90
C ILE A 57 -8.31 -8.42 21.35
N ALA A 58 -7.94 -7.18 21.72
CA ALA A 58 -8.15 -6.67 23.07
C ALA A 58 -9.63 -6.71 23.47
N PHE A 59 -10.55 -6.36 22.56
CA PHE A 59 -11.99 -6.44 22.80
C PHE A 59 -12.45 -7.87 23.07
N LEU A 60 -12.01 -8.84 22.27
CA LEU A 60 -12.34 -10.25 22.48
C LEU A 60 -11.83 -10.77 23.84
N PHE A 61 -10.58 -10.48 24.18
CA PHE A 61 -9.98 -10.89 25.47
C PHE A 61 -10.64 -10.22 26.68
N ILE A 62 -10.91 -8.92 26.60
CA ILE A 62 -11.57 -8.18 27.68
C ILE A 62 -13.01 -8.70 27.83
N GLY A 63 -13.74 -8.86 26.73
CA GLY A 63 -15.11 -9.33 26.79
C GLY A 63 -15.25 -10.75 27.32
N ASP A 64 -14.29 -11.63 27.02
CA ASP A 64 -14.21 -12.96 27.63
C ASP A 64 -13.91 -12.88 29.14
N LYS A 65 -12.87 -12.12 29.53
CA LYS A 65 -12.47 -11.93 30.93
C LYS A 65 -13.59 -11.40 31.82
N TYR A 66 -14.38 -10.46 31.31
CA TYR A 66 -15.48 -9.84 32.05
C TYR A 66 -16.83 -10.51 31.80
N LYS A 67 -16.87 -11.65 31.08
CA LYS A 67 -18.09 -12.37 30.69
C LYS A 67 -19.14 -11.45 30.03
N LEU A 68 -18.67 -10.44 29.30
CA LEU A 68 -19.50 -9.57 28.47
C LEU A 68 -20.02 -10.32 27.24
N PHE A 69 -19.35 -11.42 26.91
CA PHE A 69 -19.65 -12.30 25.81
C PHE A 69 -20.06 -13.67 26.33
N ASP A 70 -21.30 -14.04 26.05
CA ASP A 70 -21.75 -15.43 26.18
C ASP A 70 -21.44 -16.15 24.87
N TRP A 71 -20.45 -17.04 24.91
CA TRP A 71 -20.01 -17.80 23.74
C TRP A 71 -20.97 -18.95 23.39
N ASP A 72 -21.83 -19.37 24.33
CA ASP A 72 -22.76 -20.49 24.15
C ASP A 72 -24.10 -20.06 23.51
N GLU A 73 -24.55 -18.83 23.75
CA GLU A 73 -25.87 -18.35 23.28
C GLU A 73 -25.89 -17.67 21.90
N GLY A 74 -24.87 -17.91 21.06
CA GLY A 74 -24.86 -17.37 19.71
C GLY A 74 -24.81 -15.84 19.68
N ASN A 75 -24.06 -15.24 20.62
CA ASN A 75 -23.97 -13.80 20.78
C ASN A 75 -23.42 -13.13 19.50
N LYS A 76 -24.26 -12.33 18.85
CA LYS A 76 -23.95 -11.65 17.58
C LYS A 76 -22.70 -10.78 17.65
N TYR A 77 -22.38 -10.23 18.83
CA TYR A 77 -21.18 -9.42 19.03
C TYR A 77 -19.92 -10.26 18.96
N VAL A 78 -19.94 -11.46 19.55
CA VAL A 78 -18.81 -12.40 19.50
C VAL A 78 -18.51 -12.77 18.06
N TYR A 79 -19.52 -13.22 17.31
CA TYR A 79 -19.34 -13.56 15.89
C TYR A 79 -18.85 -12.36 15.07
N PHE A 80 -19.42 -11.17 15.27
CA PHE A 80 -18.99 -9.97 14.58
C PHE A 80 -17.52 -9.66 14.85
N PHE A 81 -17.09 -9.63 16.11
CA PHE A 81 -15.70 -9.34 16.47
C PHE A 81 -14.74 -10.45 16.07
N SER A 82 -15.17 -11.72 16.08
CA SER A 82 -14.37 -12.83 15.54
C SER A 82 -14.15 -12.71 14.03
N ILE A 83 -15.20 -12.40 13.26
CA ILE A 83 -15.11 -12.16 11.81
C ILE A 83 -14.24 -10.94 11.53
N LEU A 84 -14.43 -9.86 12.28
CA LEU A 84 -13.63 -8.64 12.16
C LEU A 84 -12.15 -8.92 12.46
N CYS A 85 -11.84 -9.76 13.44
CA CYS A 85 -10.48 -10.15 13.80
C CYS A 85 -9.81 -10.94 12.67
N ILE A 86 -10.53 -11.89 12.07
CA ILE A 86 -10.04 -12.64 10.91
C ILE A 86 -9.83 -11.70 9.72
N ALA A 87 -10.78 -10.81 9.44
CA ALA A 87 -10.65 -9.84 8.35
C ALA A 87 -9.48 -8.86 8.56
N SER A 88 -9.27 -8.39 9.79
CA SER A 88 -8.16 -7.49 10.12
C SER A 88 -6.80 -8.20 10.02
N LEU A 89 -6.73 -9.48 10.40
CA LEU A 89 -5.54 -10.30 10.23
C LEU A 89 -5.20 -10.53 8.75
N ILE A 90 -6.19 -10.83 7.92
CA ILE A 90 -6.00 -10.95 6.46
C ILE A 90 -5.51 -9.61 5.89
N GLY A 91 -6.14 -8.50 6.28
CA GLY A 91 -5.73 -7.16 5.87
C GLY A 91 -4.31 -6.80 6.32
N LEU A 92 -3.92 -7.20 7.54
CA LEU A 92 -2.56 -7.02 8.06
C LEU A 92 -1.52 -7.78 7.24
N ILE A 93 -1.81 -9.02 6.87
CA ILE A 93 -0.89 -9.82 6.03
C ILE A 93 -0.76 -9.19 4.63
N ALA A 94 -1.89 -8.85 3.99
CA ALA A 94 -1.89 -8.25 2.66
C ALA A 94 -1.14 -6.91 2.62
N SER A 95 -1.40 -6.05 3.61
CA SER A 95 -0.72 -4.76 3.75
C SER A 95 0.75 -4.88 4.12
N GLY A 96 1.13 -5.91 4.89
CA GLY A 96 2.53 -6.23 5.17
C GLY A 96 3.29 -6.62 3.92
N ILE A 97 2.70 -7.44 3.03
CA ILE A 97 3.30 -7.80 1.74
C ILE A 97 3.49 -6.54 0.87
N ALA A 98 2.46 -5.70 0.76
CA ALA A 98 2.53 -4.45 -0.01
C ALA A 98 3.61 -3.50 0.54
N THR A 99 3.71 -3.38 1.86
CA THR A 99 4.74 -2.55 2.51
C THR A 99 6.14 -3.08 2.21
N ILE A 100 6.37 -4.39 2.23
CA ILE A 100 7.68 -4.97 1.90
C ILE A 100 8.08 -4.66 0.46
N SER A 101 7.13 -4.65 -0.49
CA SER A 101 7.41 -4.30 -1.88
C SER A 101 7.69 -2.81 -2.10
N GLU A 102 7.06 -1.93 -1.32
CA GLU A 102 7.08 -0.48 -1.56
C GLU A 102 8.05 0.30 -0.66
N VAL A 103 8.50 -0.26 0.47
CA VAL A 103 9.52 0.37 1.33
C VAL A 103 10.82 0.76 0.60
N PRO A 104 11.35 -0.04 -0.36
CA PRO A 104 12.50 0.38 -1.16
C PRO A 104 12.29 1.70 -1.91
N ASP A 105 11.04 2.04 -2.24
CA ASP A 105 10.68 3.22 -3.04
C ASP A 105 10.87 4.52 -2.24
N LEU A 106 10.88 4.44 -0.90
CA LEU A 106 11.25 5.57 -0.03
C LEU A 106 12.75 5.91 -0.07
N PHE A 107 13.60 4.90 -0.27
CA PHE A 107 15.05 5.08 -0.22
C PHE A 107 15.63 5.49 -1.58
N ASN A 108 14.99 5.07 -2.68
CA ASN A 108 15.39 5.47 -4.03
C ASN A 108 14.18 5.58 -4.98
N PRO A 109 13.36 6.63 -4.82
CA PRO A 109 12.14 6.81 -5.60
C PRO A 109 12.43 7.08 -7.08
N GLU A 110 13.57 7.71 -7.39
CA GLU A 110 13.97 7.98 -8.78
C GLU A 110 14.30 6.70 -9.55
N TYR A 111 15.01 5.76 -8.92
CA TYR A 111 15.31 4.46 -9.53
C TYR A 111 14.05 3.65 -9.81
N GLN A 112 13.07 3.70 -8.91
CA GLN A 112 11.85 2.92 -9.02
C GLN A 112 10.89 3.54 -10.05
N ALA A 113 10.78 4.87 -10.08
CA ALA A 113 10.10 5.58 -11.16
C ALA A 113 10.69 5.24 -12.54
N LEU A 114 12.03 5.16 -12.65
CA LEU A 114 12.68 4.74 -13.91
C LEU A 114 12.33 3.30 -14.27
N LYS A 115 12.39 2.39 -13.30
CA LYS A 115 12.10 0.96 -13.49
C LYS A 115 10.64 0.75 -13.93
N ASP A 116 9.70 1.47 -13.33
CA ASP A 116 8.29 1.43 -13.69
C ASP A 116 8.06 2.03 -15.07
N LEU A 117 8.73 3.13 -15.41
CA LEU A 117 8.68 3.71 -16.75
C LEU A 117 9.19 2.73 -17.81
N ILE A 118 10.31 2.05 -17.55
CA ILE A 118 10.85 0.98 -18.42
C ILE A 118 9.87 -0.21 -18.51
N ARG A 119 9.18 -0.54 -17.42
CA ARG A 119 8.19 -1.62 -17.41
C ARG A 119 6.93 -1.27 -18.20
N MET A 120 6.45 -0.03 -18.11
CA MET A 120 5.33 0.48 -18.91
C MET A 120 5.68 0.62 -20.40
N ALA A 121 6.96 0.79 -20.70
CA ALA A 121 7.51 0.85 -22.05
C ALA A 121 7.61 -0.51 -22.75
N ARG A 122 7.56 -1.63 -22.01
CA ARG A 122 7.68 -3.00 -22.53
C ARG A 122 6.32 -3.63 -22.77
#